data_AF-A0A455X3T2-F1
#
_entry.id   AF-A0A455X3T2-F1
#
_cell.length_a   1.000
_cell.length_b   1.000
_cell.length_c   1.000
_cell.angle_alpha   90.00
_cell.angle_beta   90.00
_cell.angle_gamma   90.00
#
_symmetry.space_group_name_H-M   'P 1'
#
loop_
_entity.id
_entity.type
_entity.pdbx_description
1 polymer ?
#
loop_
_entity_poly.entity_id
_entity_poly.type
_entity_poly.pdbx_seq_one_letter_code
_entity_poly.pdbx_strand_id
1 'polypeptide(L)'
;MNYAKFYSVLPCTTFFASLILYINSVLASTDFIQIINSETARVYYQSSVQGGVPNAPTVLSLTTSNEISRDASTNYFKYTSQQGEKLILHAFLNTPMSDQQKSRCSAGGSYPTQIRVYDNNFDLVRVTCGEDLTFEFPQSNKYTIQFYYPDNGPGYGYAASIIGNSVVSAPSGPDGTPSNPKLISMESNNQLSINTFYNYYLYTANKGDKIIINVALDKPLSLQQKSRCSSNSGTGSIPSSYDTQIHVRDLYLNRVSGNCGDELSYTFDESGPRIFHFAYGSQSSGHFVATVVPVDPNGDGIGDPAFSLDTSGASPLYGLFYNSNESGWGVNLIQQYSKIFATMFTYNKSGSPTWYVASNCVVEDNGCSGEIYGVTAGSEITSTWNGANLSVSPVGNVSFSFTDRDNGTMTFKINGVSGSKVIKRQIWATH
;
A
#
# COMPACT_ATOMS: atom_id res chain seq x y z
N MET A 1 -35.87 -13.77 -57.40
CA MET A 1 -35.39 -13.19 -56.13
C MET A 1 -36.58 -13.10 -55.16
N ASN A 2 -36.52 -13.97 -54.15
CA ASN A 2 -37.21 -14.06 -52.85
C ASN A 2 -38.63 -13.48 -52.62
N TYR A 3 -39.50 -14.41 -52.23
CA TYR A 3 -40.76 -14.24 -51.50
C TYR A 3 -40.54 -14.23 -49.98
N ALA A 4 -41.47 -13.62 -49.25
CA ALA A 4 -41.55 -13.56 -47.79
C ALA A 4 -42.65 -14.47 -47.22
N LYS A 5 -42.43 -15.10 -46.05
CA LYS A 5 -43.26 -15.06 -44.81
C LYS A 5 -42.98 -16.24 -43.84
N PHE A 6 -43.16 -15.92 -42.55
CA PHE A 6 -43.10 -16.68 -41.30
C PHE A 6 -43.81 -18.06 -41.26
N TYR A 7 -43.31 -19.02 -40.45
CA TYR A 7 -43.96 -19.62 -39.27
C TYR A 7 -43.02 -20.59 -38.51
N SER A 8 -43.40 -20.87 -37.26
CA SER A 8 -42.72 -21.50 -36.10
C SER A 8 -42.56 -23.04 -36.07
N VAL A 9 -41.87 -23.52 -35.00
CA VAL A 9 -42.03 -24.78 -34.20
C VAL A 9 -40.77 -25.71 -34.11
N LEU A 10 -40.26 -25.90 -32.87
CA LEU A 10 -39.25 -26.87 -32.35
C LEU A 10 -39.76 -28.35 -32.39
N PRO A 11 -39.00 -29.48 -32.16
CA PRO A 11 -37.85 -29.64 -31.25
C PRO A 11 -36.76 -30.72 -31.57
N CYS A 12 -35.68 -30.67 -30.75
CA CYS A 12 -34.86 -31.74 -30.13
C CYS A 12 -34.70 -33.14 -30.79
N THR A 13 -33.45 -33.48 -31.15
CA THR A 13 -32.67 -34.71 -30.82
C THR A 13 -31.68 -35.03 -31.94
N THR A 14 -30.37 -35.01 -31.64
CA THR A 14 -29.28 -35.83 -32.24
C THR A 14 -27.91 -35.17 -31.99
N PHE A 15 -27.28 -35.42 -30.84
CA PHE A 15 -25.83 -35.22 -30.68
C PHE A 15 -25.32 -36.10 -29.51
N PHE A 16 -25.53 -37.41 -29.61
CA PHE A 16 -24.94 -38.41 -28.71
C PHE A 16 -24.45 -39.60 -29.55
N ALA A 17 -23.32 -39.44 -30.22
CA ALA A 17 -22.55 -40.56 -30.78
C ALA A 17 -21.16 -40.08 -31.27
N SER A 18 -20.30 -39.60 -30.36
CA SER A 18 -18.86 -39.44 -30.66
C SER A 18 -17.93 -39.47 -29.43
N LEU A 19 -18.41 -39.84 -28.24
CA LEU A 19 -17.60 -39.85 -27.01
C LEU A 19 -17.64 -41.21 -26.28
N ILE A 20 -17.53 -42.33 -27.02
CA ILE A 20 -17.52 -43.70 -26.44
C ILE A 20 -16.27 -44.51 -26.87
N LEU A 21 -15.26 -43.89 -27.50
CA LEU A 21 -14.05 -44.60 -27.95
C LEU A 21 -12.73 -44.10 -27.34
N TYR A 22 -12.76 -43.29 -26.28
CA TYR A 22 -11.53 -42.84 -25.59
C TYR A 22 -11.46 -43.21 -24.09
N ILE A 23 -12.35 -44.10 -23.62
CA ILE A 23 -12.43 -44.54 -22.22
C ILE A 23 -12.19 -46.06 -22.16
N ASN A 24 -10.99 -46.52 -22.52
CA ASN A 24 -10.57 -47.90 -22.23
C ASN A 24 -9.05 -48.10 -22.10
N SER A 25 -8.23 -47.05 -21.96
CA SER A 25 -6.77 -47.21 -21.82
C SER A 25 -6.15 -46.63 -20.55
N VAL A 26 -6.93 -46.15 -19.58
CA VAL A 26 -6.37 -45.67 -18.29
C VAL A 26 -7.19 -46.23 -17.13
N LEU A 27 -7.08 -47.54 -16.92
CA LEU A 27 -7.45 -48.21 -15.67
C LEU A 27 -6.22 -48.92 -15.12
N ALA A 28 -5.33 -48.17 -14.46
CA ALA A 28 -4.26 -48.71 -13.63
C ALA A 28 -3.74 -47.65 -12.64
N SER A 29 -4.53 -47.30 -11.62
CA SER A 29 -4.06 -47.13 -10.24
C SER A 29 -5.24 -46.71 -9.37
N THR A 30 -5.45 -47.48 -8.31
CA THR A 30 -6.46 -47.30 -7.28
C THR A 30 -6.30 -45.98 -6.55
N ASP A 31 -7.33 -45.13 -6.56
CA ASP A 31 -7.75 -44.31 -5.42
C ASP A 31 -9.22 -43.89 -5.60
N PHE A 32 -10.05 -44.26 -4.63
CA PHE A 32 -11.51 -44.09 -4.51
C PHE A 32 -11.71 -43.86 -2.98
N ILE A 33 -12.41 -42.88 -2.39
CA ILE A 33 -13.71 -42.22 -2.67
C ILE A 33 -13.90 -40.93 -1.82
N GLN A 34 -14.57 -39.93 -2.45
CA GLN A 34 -15.57 -38.90 -2.06
C GLN A 34 -15.50 -38.05 -0.76
N ILE A 35 -15.84 -36.75 -0.89
CA ILE A 35 -17.19 -36.15 -0.66
C ILE A 35 -17.34 -34.83 -1.48
N ILE A 36 -18.59 -34.56 -1.87
CA ILE A 36 -19.10 -33.60 -2.86
C ILE A 36 -19.42 -32.24 -2.21
N ASN A 37 -19.15 -31.11 -2.89
CA ASN A 37 -20.13 -30.07 -3.22
C ASN A 37 -19.55 -28.99 -4.15
N SER A 38 -20.42 -28.50 -5.02
CA SER A 38 -20.17 -27.69 -6.21
C SER A 38 -19.79 -26.24 -5.91
N GLU A 39 -18.92 -25.70 -6.77
CA GLU A 39 -18.43 -24.31 -6.88
C GLU A 39 -17.24 -23.95 -5.95
N THR A 40 -16.10 -23.68 -6.60
CA THR A 40 -14.77 -23.28 -6.06
C THR A 40 -13.83 -24.38 -5.57
N ALA A 41 -12.92 -24.83 -6.44
CA ALA A 41 -11.60 -25.33 -6.05
C ALA A 41 -10.66 -25.39 -7.29
N ARG A 42 -9.91 -24.32 -7.55
CA ARG A 42 -8.58 -24.52 -8.15
C ARG A 42 -7.70 -25.07 -7.04
N VAL A 43 -7.40 -26.37 -7.09
CA VAL A 43 -6.33 -26.95 -6.27
C VAL A 43 -5.03 -26.41 -6.83
N TYR A 44 -4.55 -25.29 -6.28
CA TYR A 44 -3.17 -24.90 -6.47
C TYR A 44 -2.34 -25.86 -5.64
N TYR A 45 -1.74 -26.88 -6.27
CA TYR A 45 -0.59 -27.53 -5.68
C TYR A 45 0.49 -26.46 -5.52
N GLN A 46 0.65 -25.92 -4.31
CA GLN A 46 1.85 -25.15 -4.01
C GLN A 46 3.01 -26.14 -4.14
N SER A 47 3.80 -26.00 -5.20
CA SER A 47 5.02 -26.77 -5.36
C SER A 47 5.93 -26.43 -4.18
N SER A 48 6.37 -27.44 -3.45
CA SER A 48 7.36 -27.30 -2.39
C SER A 48 8.60 -28.12 -2.76
N VAL A 49 9.75 -27.75 -2.19
CA VAL A 49 11.01 -28.43 -2.42
C VAL A 49 11.39 -29.21 -1.17
N GLN A 50 11.53 -30.52 -1.29
CA GLN A 50 11.92 -31.38 -0.17
C GLN A 50 13.40 -31.15 0.21
N GLY A 51 13.66 -31.08 1.51
CA GLY A 51 15.02 -30.95 2.04
C GLY A 51 15.90 -32.18 1.71
N GLY A 52 17.21 -31.95 1.71
CA GLY A 52 18.22 -32.98 1.53
C GLY A 52 18.92 -33.34 2.84
N VAL A 53 19.94 -34.18 2.74
CA VAL A 53 20.79 -34.62 3.86
C VAL A 53 22.11 -33.82 3.89
N PRO A 54 22.91 -33.84 4.98
CA PRO A 54 24.14 -33.04 5.10
C PRO A 54 25.12 -33.15 3.92
N ASN A 55 25.30 -34.36 3.39
CA ASN A 55 26.24 -34.64 2.29
C ASN A 55 25.61 -34.47 0.89
N ALA A 56 24.30 -34.25 0.81
CA ALA A 56 23.57 -34.02 -0.43
C ALA A 56 22.39 -33.04 -0.20
N PRO A 57 22.67 -31.78 0.18
CA PRO A 57 21.62 -30.79 0.42
C PRO A 57 20.90 -30.39 -0.87
N THR A 58 19.58 -30.18 -0.77
CA THR A 58 18.73 -29.71 -1.88
C THR A 58 18.92 -28.21 -2.09
N VAL A 59 18.68 -27.66 -3.29
CA VAL A 59 18.77 -26.20 -3.50
C VAL A 59 17.67 -25.50 -2.70
N LEU A 60 18.03 -24.45 -1.93
CA LEU A 60 17.06 -23.59 -1.26
C LEU A 60 16.25 -22.80 -2.30
N SER A 61 14.92 -22.91 -2.26
CA SER A 61 14.04 -22.12 -3.11
C SER A 61 13.74 -20.76 -2.49
N LEU A 62 13.79 -19.70 -3.30
CA LEU A 62 13.36 -18.34 -2.96
C LEU A 62 11.96 -17.99 -3.48
N THR A 63 11.40 -18.81 -4.37
CA THR A 63 10.12 -18.54 -5.04
C THR A 63 9.01 -19.48 -4.61
N THR A 64 9.38 -20.61 -3.99
CA THR A 64 8.45 -21.61 -3.48
C THR A 64 8.84 -22.00 -2.06
N SER A 65 7.94 -22.67 -1.34
CA SER A 65 8.24 -23.16 0.00
C SER A 65 9.23 -24.32 -0.02
N ASN A 66 9.97 -24.47 1.07
CA ASN A 66 10.94 -25.53 1.32
C ASN A 66 10.38 -26.44 2.41
N GLU A 67 10.18 -27.73 2.15
CA GLU A 67 9.54 -28.63 3.11
C GLU A 67 10.44 -28.88 4.33
N ILE A 68 9.87 -28.79 5.53
CA ILE A 68 10.53 -29.10 6.79
C ILE A 68 9.92 -30.40 7.31
N SER A 69 10.71 -31.47 7.35
CA SER A 69 10.34 -32.75 7.94
C SER A 69 10.52 -32.72 9.46
N ARG A 70 9.83 -33.63 10.18
CA ARG A 70 10.16 -33.94 11.59
C ARG A 70 11.55 -34.55 11.72
N ASP A 71 11.97 -35.31 10.72
CA ASP A 71 13.33 -35.83 10.65
C ASP A 71 14.27 -34.69 10.24
N ALA A 72 14.86 -34.04 11.24
CA ALA A 72 15.76 -32.93 11.02
C ALA A 72 17.06 -33.32 10.29
N SER A 73 17.32 -34.62 10.08
CA SER A 73 18.44 -35.09 9.26
C SER A 73 18.22 -34.87 7.76
N THR A 74 16.98 -34.63 7.33
CA THR A 74 16.61 -34.38 5.92
C THR A 74 16.25 -32.93 5.63
N ASN A 75 16.56 -31.98 6.52
CA ASN A 75 16.15 -30.58 6.38
C ASN A 75 17.31 -29.66 5.94
N TYR A 76 18.18 -30.15 5.05
CA TYR A 76 19.36 -29.40 4.59
C TYR A 76 19.18 -28.83 3.18
N PHE A 77 19.54 -27.56 3.04
CA PHE A 77 19.41 -26.80 1.80
C PHE A 77 20.71 -26.08 1.47
N LYS A 78 21.18 -26.11 0.22
CA LYS A 78 22.34 -25.37 -0.25
C LYS A 78 21.94 -24.04 -0.85
N TYR A 79 22.75 -23.02 -0.59
CA TYR A 79 22.59 -21.67 -1.11
C TYR A 79 23.94 -21.13 -1.59
N THR A 80 23.96 -20.43 -2.73
CA THR A 80 25.15 -19.72 -3.21
C THR A 80 24.89 -18.24 -3.05
N SER A 81 25.70 -17.59 -2.22
CA SER A 81 25.53 -16.19 -1.85
C SER A 81 26.49 -15.26 -2.58
N GLN A 82 26.20 -13.97 -2.48
CA GLN A 82 27.06 -12.85 -2.83
C GLN A 82 27.50 -12.10 -1.56
N GLN A 83 28.68 -11.48 -1.59
CA GLN A 83 29.14 -10.64 -0.48
C GLN A 83 28.18 -9.46 -0.23
N GLY A 84 27.82 -9.25 1.05
CA GLY A 84 26.90 -8.18 1.48
C GLY A 84 25.42 -8.47 1.21
N GLU A 85 25.09 -9.62 0.64
CA GLU A 85 23.72 -10.09 0.49
C GLU A 85 23.14 -10.47 1.85
N LYS A 86 21.86 -10.15 2.09
CA LYS A 86 21.11 -10.65 3.24
C LYS A 86 20.13 -11.73 2.81
N LEU A 87 20.23 -12.90 3.43
CA LEU A 87 19.23 -13.96 3.36
C LEU A 87 18.31 -13.88 4.58
N ILE A 88 17.01 -13.80 4.31
CA ILE A 88 15.94 -13.79 5.30
C ILE A 88 15.22 -15.12 5.20
N LEU A 89 15.18 -15.85 6.32
CA LEU A 89 14.56 -17.16 6.44
C LEU A 89 13.43 -17.09 7.46
N HIS A 90 12.32 -17.73 7.16
CA HIS A 90 11.18 -17.92 8.05
C HIS A 90 10.70 -19.37 8.02
N ALA A 91 10.50 -19.99 9.18
CA ALA A 91 9.92 -21.32 9.33
C ALA A 91 8.47 -21.20 9.78
N PHE A 92 7.55 -21.58 8.89
CA PHE A 92 6.12 -21.71 9.19
C PHE A 92 5.81 -23.16 9.56
N LEU A 93 5.69 -23.44 10.85
CA LEU A 93 5.56 -24.79 11.39
C LEU A 93 4.10 -25.18 11.59
N ASN A 94 3.75 -26.44 11.33
CA ASN A 94 2.40 -26.95 11.58
C ASN A 94 2.05 -26.91 13.07
N THR A 95 3.06 -27.00 13.94
CA THR A 95 2.95 -26.74 15.36
C THR A 95 3.87 -25.57 15.70
N PRO A 96 3.36 -24.32 15.66
CA PRO A 96 4.16 -23.14 15.96
C PRO A 96 4.84 -23.23 17.33
N MET A 97 5.98 -22.58 17.48
CA MET A 97 6.63 -22.52 18.77
C MET A 97 5.74 -21.82 19.80
N SER A 98 5.60 -22.44 20.98
CA SER A 98 4.86 -21.83 22.10
C SER A 98 5.58 -20.60 22.65
N ASP A 99 4.83 -19.69 23.28
CA ASP A 99 5.38 -18.52 23.99
C ASP A 99 6.49 -18.91 24.99
N GLN A 100 6.37 -20.07 25.63
CA GLN A 100 7.37 -20.56 26.58
C GLN A 100 8.68 -20.95 25.88
N GLN A 101 8.60 -21.61 24.72
CA GLN A 101 9.77 -21.95 23.91
C GLN A 101 10.46 -20.68 23.40
N LYS A 102 9.69 -19.71 22.88
CA LYS A 102 10.21 -18.41 22.41
C LYS A 102 10.87 -17.60 23.52
N SER A 103 10.27 -17.60 24.71
CA SER A 103 10.85 -16.95 25.89
C SER A 103 12.18 -17.60 26.32
N ARG A 104 12.29 -18.94 26.27
CA ARG A 104 13.54 -19.66 26.57
C ARG A 104 14.63 -19.37 25.54
N CYS A 105 14.30 -19.35 24.25
CA CYS A 105 15.22 -18.93 23.19
C CYS A 105 15.77 -17.52 23.46
N SER A 106 14.89 -16.58 23.84
CA SER A 106 15.27 -15.19 24.11
C SER A 106 16.15 -15.03 25.36
N ALA A 107 16.03 -15.93 26.34
CA ALA A 107 16.85 -15.94 27.55
C ALA A 107 18.26 -16.53 27.35
N GLY A 108 18.66 -16.84 26.11
CA GLY A 108 19.95 -17.45 25.80
C GLY A 108 20.01 -18.96 26.07
N GLY A 109 18.87 -19.61 26.31
CA GLY A 109 18.79 -21.06 26.42
C GLY A 109 18.95 -21.73 25.05
N SER A 110 19.77 -22.80 24.98
CA SER A 110 19.84 -23.65 23.79
C SER A 110 18.59 -24.53 23.71
N TYR A 111 17.64 -24.17 22.83
CA TYR A 111 16.47 -24.99 22.51
C TYR A 111 16.69 -25.70 21.16
N PRO A 112 16.23 -26.95 20.97
CA PRO A 112 16.44 -27.72 19.74
C PRO A 112 15.66 -27.21 18.51
N THR A 113 14.98 -26.07 18.57
CA THR A 113 14.26 -25.47 17.42
C THR A 113 15.07 -24.29 16.86
N GLN A 114 15.81 -24.53 15.80
CA GLN A 114 16.84 -23.63 15.30
C GLN A 114 16.88 -23.56 13.78
N ILE A 115 17.22 -22.38 13.26
CA ILE A 115 17.76 -22.23 11.92
C ILE A 115 19.28 -22.14 12.04
N ARG A 116 19.99 -22.97 11.27
CA ARG A 116 21.45 -23.04 11.25
C ARG A 116 21.99 -22.73 9.87
N VAL A 117 23.11 -22.04 9.80
CA VAL A 117 23.86 -21.77 8.58
C VAL A 117 25.28 -22.28 8.78
N TYR A 118 25.70 -23.14 7.86
CA TYR A 118 27.04 -23.68 7.76
C TYR A 118 27.74 -23.09 6.55
N ASP A 119 29.04 -22.87 6.63
CA ASP A 119 29.85 -22.47 5.49
C ASP A 119 30.15 -23.66 4.55
N ASN A 120 31.03 -23.44 3.57
CA ASN A 120 31.40 -24.46 2.59
C ASN A 120 32.21 -25.64 3.18
N ASN A 121 32.82 -25.46 4.36
CA ASN A 121 33.51 -26.54 5.08
C ASN A 121 32.57 -27.29 6.03
N PHE A 122 31.29 -26.89 6.06
CA PHE A 122 30.28 -27.39 6.99
C PHE A 122 30.51 -26.93 8.44
N ASP A 123 31.28 -25.85 8.65
CA ASP A 123 31.44 -25.23 9.95
C ASP A 123 30.22 -24.35 10.26
N LEU A 124 29.67 -24.45 11.47
CA LEU A 124 28.50 -23.68 11.89
C LEU A 124 28.87 -22.20 12.07
N VAL A 125 28.42 -21.34 11.16
CA VAL A 125 28.74 -19.90 11.17
C VAL A 125 27.62 -19.03 11.72
N ARG A 126 26.38 -19.52 11.72
CA ARG A 126 25.23 -18.83 12.30
C ARG A 126 24.20 -19.80 12.84
N VAL A 127 23.63 -19.47 14.00
CA VAL A 127 22.47 -20.17 14.57
C VAL A 127 21.50 -19.14 15.13
N THR A 128 20.19 -19.41 15.00
CA THR A 128 19.15 -18.65 15.70
C THR A 128 18.13 -19.62 16.26
N CYS A 129 17.80 -19.44 17.53
CA CYS A 129 16.71 -20.14 18.21
C CYS A 129 15.42 -19.37 17.92
N GLY A 130 14.45 -20.00 17.26
CA GLY A 130 13.23 -19.32 16.80
C GLY A 130 12.82 -19.74 15.40
N GLU A 131 11.86 -19.02 14.83
CA GLU A 131 11.30 -19.27 13.50
C GLU A 131 11.89 -18.34 12.42
N ASP A 132 12.65 -17.32 12.80
CA ASP A 132 13.23 -16.34 11.87
C ASP A 132 14.75 -16.27 11.97
N LEU A 133 15.43 -16.12 10.83
CA LEU A 133 16.86 -15.84 10.77
C LEU A 133 17.14 -14.86 9.64
N THR A 134 17.89 -13.80 9.96
CA THR A 134 18.50 -12.92 8.95
C THR A 134 20.01 -13.07 9.04
N PHE A 135 20.66 -13.32 7.90
CA PHE A 135 22.10 -13.48 7.82
C PHE A 135 22.65 -12.68 6.65
N GLU A 136 23.61 -11.81 6.95
CA GLU A 136 24.37 -11.06 5.96
C GLU A 136 25.66 -11.81 5.64
N PHE A 137 25.85 -12.16 4.37
CA PHE A 137 26.99 -12.97 3.96
C PHE A 137 28.27 -12.13 3.89
N PRO A 138 29.33 -12.49 4.64
CA PRO A 138 30.57 -11.71 4.66
C PRO A 138 31.36 -11.84 3.34
N GLN A 139 31.11 -12.89 2.58
CA GLN A 139 31.78 -13.21 1.33
C GLN A 139 30.89 -14.07 0.43
N SER A 140 31.06 -13.92 -0.89
CA SER A 140 30.41 -14.78 -1.89
C SER A 140 30.92 -16.22 -1.74
N ASN A 141 30.06 -17.13 -1.25
CA ASN A 141 30.42 -18.53 -1.06
C ASN A 141 29.17 -19.43 -1.08
N LYS A 142 29.39 -20.75 -1.06
CA LYS A 142 28.36 -21.75 -0.83
C LYS A 142 28.13 -21.93 0.67
N TYR A 143 26.88 -21.98 1.06
CA TYR A 143 26.44 -22.21 2.43
C TYR A 143 25.40 -23.32 2.44
N THR A 144 25.28 -23.98 3.60
CA THR A 144 24.20 -24.94 3.87
C THR A 144 23.31 -24.39 4.97
N ILE A 145 22.02 -24.34 4.72
CA ILE A 145 20.98 -23.96 5.67
C ILE A 145 20.34 -25.25 6.20
N GLN A 146 20.11 -25.31 7.51
CA GLN A 146 19.33 -26.38 8.12
C GLN A 146 18.16 -25.79 8.90
N PHE A 147 16.95 -26.27 8.61
CA PHE A 147 15.77 -26.06 9.45
C PHE A 147 15.67 -27.20 10.48
N TYR A 148 16.22 -26.98 11.67
CA TYR A 148 16.30 -27.98 12.73
C TYR A 148 15.12 -27.82 13.69
N TYR A 149 14.00 -28.51 13.43
CA TYR A 149 12.77 -28.44 14.24
C TYR A 149 12.21 -29.84 14.59
N PRO A 150 12.96 -30.67 15.36
CA PRO A 150 12.52 -32.03 15.69
C PRO A 150 11.21 -32.06 16.50
N ASP A 151 10.97 -31.04 17.35
CA ASP A 151 9.81 -31.00 18.25
C ASP A 151 8.57 -30.37 17.59
N ASN A 152 8.78 -29.36 16.73
CA ASN A 152 7.73 -28.50 16.18
C ASN A 152 7.43 -28.77 14.69
N GLY A 153 8.33 -29.47 13.99
CA GLY A 153 8.09 -29.91 12.63
C GLY A 153 6.89 -30.88 12.55
N PRO A 154 6.35 -31.15 11.35
CA PRO A 154 6.79 -30.64 10.06
C PRO A 154 6.28 -29.22 9.78
N GLY A 155 6.68 -28.65 8.64
CA GLY A 155 6.26 -27.32 8.22
C GLY A 155 6.91 -26.90 6.90
N TYR A 156 7.04 -25.59 6.71
CA TYR A 156 7.60 -25.01 5.49
C TYR A 156 8.56 -23.85 5.81
N GLY A 157 9.73 -23.87 5.19
CA GLY A 157 10.71 -22.80 5.18
C GLY A 157 10.50 -21.86 3.99
N TYR A 158 10.52 -20.57 4.25
CA TYR A 158 10.44 -19.50 3.26
C TYR A 158 11.74 -18.71 3.28
N ALA A 159 12.17 -18.25 2.11
CA ALA A 159 13.45 -17.57 1.96
C ALA A 159 13.31 -16.39 1.00
N ALA A 160 13.90 -15.25 1.38
CA ALA A 160 14.05 -14.08 0.54
C ALA A 160 15.51 -13.63 0.58
N SER A 161 16.02 -13.17 -0.56
CA SER A 161 17.34 -12.55 -0.65
C SER A 161 17.18 -11.07 -1.03
N ILE A 162 18.01 -10.24 -0.41
CA ILE A 162 18.15 -8.82 -0.75
C ILE A 162 19.63 -8.46 -0.88
N ILE A 163 19.94 -7.57 -1.82
CA ILE A 163 21.28 -6.98 -1.99
C ILE A 163 21.09 -5.47 -2.02
N GLY A 164 21.73 -4.76 -1.08
CA GLY A 164 21.52 -3.32 -0.92
C GLY A 164 20.06 -2.98 -0.63
N ASN A 165 19.49 -2.02 -1.36
CA ASN A 165 18.12 -1.53 -1.21
C ASN A 165 17.15 -2.10 -2.28
N SER A 166 17.41 -3.31 -2.79
CA SER A 166 16.65 -3.95 -3.89
C SER A 166 15.14 -4.10 -3.63
N VAL A 167 14.70 -4.00 -2.37
CA VAL A 167 13.29 -3.99 -1.95
C VAL A 167 12.45 -2.83 -2.50
N VAL A 168 13.09 -1.76 -3.00
CA VAL A 168 12.40 -0.56 -3.53
C VAL A 168 12.30 -0.56 -5.06
N SER A 169 13.10 -1.38 -5.76
CA SER A 169 13.31 -1.22 -7.21
C SER A 169 12.22 -1.79 -8.13
N ALA A 170 11.30 -2.63 -7.64
CA ALA A 170 10.08 -3.03 -8.36
C ALA A 170 9.26 -4.01 -7.49
N PRO A 171 8.16 -3.59 -6.84
CA PRO A 171 7.30 -4.54 -6.18
C PRO A 171 6.55 -5.39 -7.23
N SER A 172 6.94 -6.65 -7.41
CA SER A 172 6.50 -7.51 -8.53
C SER A 172 5.55 -8.64 -8.11
N GLY A 173 4.58 -8.38 -7.21
CA GLY A 173 3.57 -9.39 -6.83
C GLY A 173 2.74 -9.04 -5.59
N PRO A 174 1.61 -9.73 -5.34
CA PRO A 174 0.65 -9.42 -4.28
C PRO A 174 1.08 -9.85 -2.87
N ASP A 175 2.23 -10.52 -2.71
CA ASP A 175 2.50 -11.41 -1.57
C ASP A 175 3.14 -10.74 -0.35
N GLY A 176 3.65 -9.50 -0.44
CA GLY A 176 4.17 -8.77 0.73
C GLY A 176 5.36 -9.46 1.44
N THR A 177 6.38 -9.85 0.69
CA THR A 177 7.56 -10.58 1.20
C THR A 177 8.71 -9.63 1.60
N PRO A 178 9.76 -10.10 2.31
CA PRO A 178 10.89 -9.25 2.68
C PRO A 178 11.61 -8.63 1.46
N SER A 179 11.70 -9.35 0.33
CA SER A 179 12.33 -8.86 -0.90
C SER A 179 11.35 -8.10 -1.81
N ASN A 180 10.05 -8.18 -1.54
CA ASN A 180 9.00 -7.57 -2.35
C ASN A 180 7.81 -7.16 -1.44
N PRO A 181 7.96 -6.07 -0.66
CA PRO A 181 6.92 -5.60 0.25
C PRO A 181 5.72 -5.00 -0.49
N LYS A 182 4.53 -5.17 0.06
CA LYS A 182 3.27 -4.67 -0.53
C LYS A 182 3.04 -3.20 -0.18
N LEU A 183 2.55 -2.39 -1.12
CA LEU A 183 2.19 -1.01 -0.80
C LEU A 183 1.03 -0.96 0.22
N ILE A 184 1.15 -0.10 1.24
CA ILE A 184 0.05 0.18 2.16
C ILE A 184 -1.06 0.93 1.41
N SER A 185 -2.28 0.42 1.49
CA SER A 185 -3.50 1.15 1.11
C SER A 185 -3.96 2.04 2.25
N MET A 186 -4.26 3.31 1.94
CA MET A 186 -4.88 4.27 2.88
C MET A 186 -6.40 4.33 2.75
N GLU A 187 -6.97 3.66 1.74
CA GLU A 187 -8.40 3.71 1.41
C GLU A 187 -9.14 2.43 1.78
N SER A 188 -8.41 1.36 2.11
CA SER A 188 -8.97 0.04 2.33
C SER A 188 -8.12 -0.81 3.28
N ASN A 189 -8.72 -1.89 3.78
CA ASN A 189 -8.09 -2.82 4.69
C ASN A 189 -6.90 -3.53 4.04
N ASN A 190 -5.76 -3.53 4.72
CA ASN A 190 -4.56 -4.25 4.33
C ASN A 190 -4.53 -5.64 4.99
N GLN A 191 -4.67 -6.70 4.19
CA GLN A 191 -4.84 -8.08 4.67
C GLN A 191 -3.56 -8.72 5.21
N LEU A 192 -3.57 -9.19 6.46
CA LEU A 192 -2.47 -9.89 7.12
C LEU A 192 -2.62 -11.41 6.99
N SER A 193 -1.54 -12.07 6.60
CA SER A 193 -1.41 -13.52 6.55
C SER A 193 -1.02 -14.08 7.93
N ILE A 194 -1.45 -15.32 8.20
CA ILE A 194 -0.94 -16.09 9.34
C ILE A 194 0.56 -16.39 9.21
N ASN A 195 1.06 -16.51 7.97
CA ASN A 195 2.48 -16.65 7.70
C ASN A 195 3.10 -15.26 7.57
N THR A 196 3.84 -14.85 8.60
CA THR A 196 4.41 -13.49 8.72
C THR A 196 5.45 -13.16 7.67
N PHE A 197 5.97 -14.17 6.95
CA PHE A 197 6.83 -13.94 5.79
C PHE A 197 6.13 -13.10 4.70
N TYR A 198 4.80 -13.09 4.67
CA TYR A 198 3.97 -12.34 3.71
C TYR A 198 3.40 -11.04 4.27
N ASN A 199 3.86 -10.60 5.45
CA ASN A 199 3.34 -9.43 6.14
C ASN A 199 4.31 -8.23 6.10
N TYR A 200 5.00 -8.04 4.97
CA TYR A 200 5.87 -6.88 4.73
C TYR A 200 5.15 -5.87 3.84
N TYR A 201 5.10 -4.63 4.32
CA TYR A 201 4.47 -3.52 3.63
C TYR A 201 5.41 -2.34 3.49
N LEU A 202 5.18 -1.53 2.48
CA LEU A 202 5.96 -0.34 2.15
C LEU A 202 5.04 0.88 2.14
N TYR A 203 5.50 1.96 2.77
CA TYR A 203 4.90 3.28 2.63
C TYR A 203 5.99 4.34 2.43
N THR A 204 5.71 5.33 1.59
CA THR A 204 6.61 6.46 1.33
C THR A 204 5.97 7.72 1.90
N ALA A 205 6.62 8.32 2.88
CA ALA A 205 6.12 9.49 3.60
C ALA A 205 7.04 10.69 3.45
N ASN A 206 6.55 11.87 3.83
CA ASN A 206 7.42 13.03 4.04
C ASN A 206 7.97 13.02 5.47
N LYS A 207 9.14 13.64 5.64
CA LYS A 207 9.70 13.91 6.96
C LYS A 207 8.69 14.68 7.81
N GLY A 208 8.49 14.22 9.04
CA GLY A 208 7.58 14.82 10.02
C GLY A 208 6.16 14.26 9.99
N ASP A 209 5.75 13.59 8.91
CA ASP A 209 4.46 12.91 8.86
C ASP A 209 4.37 11.89 10.00
N LYS A 210 3.16 11.59 10.44
CA LYS A 210 2.88 10.53 11.42
C LYS A 210 1.94 9.52 10.82
N ILE A 211 2.40 8.28 10.67
CA ILE A 211 1.52 7.16 10.34
C ILE A 211 0.96 6.55 11.62
N ILE A 212 -0.35 6.31 11.62
CA ILE A 212 -1.08 5.61 12.67
C ILE A 212 -1.61 4.33 12.03
N ILE A 213 -1.26 3.18 12.62
CA ILE A 213 -1.70 1.87 12.16
C ILE A 213 -2.48 1.20 13.28
N ASN A 214 -3.68 0.72 12.94
CA ASN A 214 -4.55 -0.05 13.81
C ASN A 214 -4.75 -1.44 13.22
N VAL A 215 -4.42 -2.48 13.99
CA VAL A 215 -4.49 -3.88 13.58
C VAL A 215 -5.73 -4.54 14.17
N ALA A 216 -6.48 -5.22 13.32
CA ALA A 216 -7.60 -6.07 13.69
C ALA A 216 -7.25 -7.53 13.33
N LEU A 217 -6.86 -8.30 14.34
CA LEU A 217 -6.57 -9.73 14.20
C LEU A 217 -7.86 -10.56 14.33
N ASP A 218 -8.00 -11.61 13.53
CA ASP A 218 -9.16 -12.52 13.60
C ASP A 218 -9.25 -13.18 14.98
N LYS A 219 -8.09 -13.49 15.57
CA LYS A 219 -7.93 -13.83 16.99
C LYS A 219 -7.21 -12.68 17.69
N PRO A 220 -7.91 -11.90 18.54
CA PRO A 220 -7.29 -10.81 19.29
C PRO A 220 -6.19 -11.29 20.24
N LEU A 221 -5.23 -10.40 20.53
CA LEU A 221 -4.19 -10.65 21.50
C LEU A 221 -4.80 -10.98 22.87
N SER A 222 -4.32 -12.05 23.51
CA SER A 222 -4.76 -12.42 24.86
C SER A 222 -4.32 -11.39 25.92
N LEU A 223 -5.00 -11.38 27.07
CA LEU A 223 -4.61 -10.54 28.22
C LEU A 223 -3.16 -10.78 28.65
N GLN A 224 -2.68 -12.02 28.58
CA GLN A 224 -1.31 -12.37 28.93
C GLN A 224 -0.31 -11.72 27.96
N GLN A 225 -0.62 -11.70 26.67
CA GLN A 225 0.23 -11.08 25.65
C GLN A 225 0.23 -9.56 25.77
N LYS A 226 -0.95 -8.94 26.00
CA LYS A 226 -1.04 -7.50 26.28
C LYS A 226 -0.27 -7.10 27.56
N SER A 227 -0.38 -7.89 28.62
CA SER A 227 0.37 -7.71 29.87
C SER A 227 1.89 -7.84 29.67
N ARG A 228 2.33 -8.79 28.86
CA ARG A 228 3.74 -8.96 28.49
C ARG A 228 4.27 -7.81 27.64
N CYS A 229 3.53 -7.36 26.62
CA CYS A 229 3.89 -6.15 25.87
C CYS A 229 4.04 -4.94 26.79
N SER A 230 3.16 -4.79 27.78
CA SER A 230 3.20 -3.65 28.72
C SER A 230 4.41 -3.70 29.67
N SER A 231 4.93 -4.89 29.98
CA SER A 231 6.08 -5.07 30.87
C SER A 231 7.43 -5.04 30.13
N ASN A 232 7.43 -5.35 28.83
CA ASN A 232 8.61 -5.23 27.97
C ASN A 232 8.19 -4.93 26.53
N SER A 233 7.94 -3.65 26.23
CA SER A 233 7.54 -3.17 24.91
C SER A 233 8.63 -3.32 23.84
N GLY A 234 9.85 -3.67 24.26
CA GLY A 234 11.07 -3.41 23.49
C GLY A 234 11.42 -1.92 23.48
N THR A 235 12.62 -1.59 22.99
CA THR A 235 13.13 -0.21 22.91
C THR A 235 12.88 0.45 21.55
N GLY A 236 12.01 -0.13 20.71
CA GLY A 236 11.89 0.22 19.28
C GLY A 236 13.00 -0.34 18.40
N SER A 237 14.22 -0.52 18.91
CA SER A 237 15.35 -1.17 18.20
C SER A 237 15.52 -2.65 18.59
N ILE A 238 15.31 -3.01 19.86
CA ILE A 238 15.34 -4.41 20.34
C ILE A 238 13.91 -4.96 20.40
N PRO A 239 13.60 -6.07 19.72
CA PRO A 239 12.23 -6.59 19.69
C PRO A 239 11.81 -7.08 21.07
N SER A 240 10.52 -7.01 21.37
CA SER A 240 10.00 -7.83 22.48
C SER A 240 10.21 -9.31 22.13
N SER A 241 10.33 -10.17 23.14
CA SER A 241 10.52 -11.61 22.95
C SER A 241 9.28 -12.34 22.40
N TYR A 242 8.27 -11.61 21.92
CA TYR A 242 6.95 -12.14 21.57
C TYR A 242 6.51 -11.66 20.18
N ASP A 243 5.82 -12.54 19.45
CA ASP A 243 5.27 -12.27 18.11
C ASP A 243 3.94 -11.52 18.22
N THR A 244 3.99 -10.34 18.82
CA THR A 244 2.84 -9.47 19.00
C THR A 244 3.22 -8.04 18.73
N GLN A 245 3.91 -7.78 17.62
CA GLN A 245 4.51 -6.47 17.39
C GLN A 245 4.59 -6.08 15.92
N ILE A 246 4.56 -4.78 15.71
CA ILE A 246 4.75 -4.12 14.42
C ILE A 246 6.17 -3.58 14.40
N HIS A 247 6.96 -3.98 13.40
CA HIS A 247 8.32 -3.50 13.21
C HIS A 247 8.36 -2.44 12.13
N VAL A 248 9.06 -1.34 12.40
CA VAL A 248 9.46 -0.36 11.39
C VAL A 248 10.90 -0.66 10.99
N ARG A 249 11.13 -0.83 9.70
CA ARG A 249 12.42 -1.20 9.12
C ARG A 249 12.86 -0.19 8.07
N ASP A 250 14.18 -0.06 7.95
CA ASP A 250 14.80 0.62 6.83
C ASP A 250 14.74 -0.24 5.55
N LEU A 251 15.30 0.28 4.46
CA LEU A 251 15.33 -0.38 3.15
C LEU A 251 16.32 -1.56 3.08
N TYR A 252 17.12 -1.76 4.12
CA TYR A 252 18.03 -2.88 4.27
C TYR A 252 17.48 -3.92 5.26
N LEU A 253 16.18 -3.81 5.59
CA LEU A 253 15.42 -4.60 6.57
C LEU A 253 15.94 -4.53 8.01
N ASN A 254 16.85 -3.60 8.33
CA ASN A 254 17.25 -3.36 9.71
C ASN A 254 16.08 -2.71 10.44
N ARG A 255 15.83 -3.14 11.68
CA ARG A 255 14.79 -2.53 12.51
C ARG A 255 15.25 -1.18 13.02
N VAL A 256 14.45 -0.15 12.75
CA VAL A 256 14.68 1.23 13.22
C VAL A 256 13.70 1.65 14.31
N SER A 257 12.49 1.08 14.30
CA SER A 257 11.48 1.32 15.33
C SER A 257 10.47 0.15 15.40
N GLY A 258 9.44 0.30 16.20
CA GLY A 258 8.32 -0.63 16.27
C GLY A 258 7.62 -0.59 17.62
N ASN A 259 6.42 -1.15 17.67
CA ASN A 259 5.62 -1.18 18.88
C ASN A 259 5.06 -2.59 19.13
N CYS A 260 5.05 -3.01 20.40
CA CYS A 260 4.36 -4.22 20.82
C CYS A 260 2.87 -3.90 21.00
N GLY A 261 2.01 -4.73 20.43
CA GLY A 261 0.56 -4.56 20.49
C GLY A 261 -0.10 -4.57 19.10
N ASP A 262 -1.33 -4.09 19.08
CA ASP A 262 -2.24 -3.99 17.95
C ASP A 262 -2.31 -2.55 17.38
N GLU A 263 -1.47 -1.63 17.85
CA GLU A 263 -1.40 -0.24 17.40
C GLU A 263 0.05 0.23 17.22
N LEU A 264 0.30 1.06 16.21
CA LEU A 264 1.56 1.78 16.03
C LEU A 264 1.29 3.23 15.68
N SER A 265 1.97 4.14 16.38
CA SER A 265 2.14 5.53 15.97
C SER A 265 3.62 5.76 15.67
N TYR A 266 3.94 6.16 14.44
CA TYR A 266 5.32 6.38 14.01
C TYR A 266 5.45 7.70 13.25
N THR A 267 6.38 8.55 13.70
CA THR A 267 6.73 9.80 13.03
C THR A 267 7.97 9.59 12.17
N PHE A 268 7.91 9.98 10.90
CA PHE A 268 9.01 9.84 9.96
C PHE A 268 10.09 10.88 10.25
N ASP A 269 11.31 10.40 10.50
CA ASP A 269 12.50 11.21 10.72
C ASP A 269 13.07 11.82 9.43
N GLU A 270 12.77 11.18 8.30
CA GLU A 270 13.22 11.54 6.96
C GLU A 270 12.14 11.25 5.92
N SER A 271 12.13 12.00 4.82
CA SER A 271 11.26 11.68 3.68
C SER A 271 11.78 10.44 2.97
N GLY A 272 10.88 9.57 2.54
CA GLY A 272 11.21 8.39 1.76
C GLY A 272 10.51 7.12 2.23
N PRO A 273 10.89 5.97 1.64
CA PRO A 273 10.23 4.71 1.95
C PRO A 273 10.62 4.17 3.34
N ARG A 274 9.66 3.51 3.98
CA ARG A 274 9.83 2.69 5.18
C ARG A 274 9.06 1.39 5.05
N ILE A 275 9.61 0.33 5.63
CA ILE A 275 9.01 -1.01 5.61
C ILE A 275 8.36 -1.29 6.96
N PHE A 276 7.13 -1.81 6.93
CA PHE A 276 6.37 -2.24 8.09
C PHE A 276 6.22 -3.75 8.03
N HIS A 277 6.70 -4.45 9.07
CA HIS A 277 6.58 -5.90 9.20
C HIS A 277 5.70 -6.25 10.40
N PHE A 278 4.64 -7.00 10.16
CA PHE A 278 3.66 -7.38 11.17
C PHE A 278 3.93 -8.80 11.67
N ALA A 279 4.62 -8.90 12.80
CA ALA A 279 5.05 -10.16 13.41
C ALA A 279 3.97 -10.69 14.35
N TYR A 280 2.91 -11.28 13.79
CA TYR A 280 1.79 -11.90 14.55
C TYR A 280 1.71 -13.42 14.38
N GLY A 281 2.84 -14.08 14.10
CA GLY A 281 2.89 -15.48 13.64
C GLY A 281 2.27 -16.52 14.59
N SER A 282 2.13 -16.19 15.87
CA SER A 282 1.52 -17.06 16.88
C SER A 282 0.00 -16.87 17.05
N GLN A 283 -0.59 -15.86 16.39
CA GLN A 283 -1.90 -15.31 16.78
C GLN A 283 -2.98 -15.62 15.76
N SER A 284 -2.84 -15.12 14.52
CA SER A 284 -3.91 -15.20 13.51
C SER A 284 -3.57 -14.42 12.24
N SER A 285 -4.40 -14.62 11.21
CA SER A 285 -4.61 -13.67 10.12
C SER A 285 -5.38 -12.42 10.61
N GLY A 286 -5.60 -11.46 9.71
CA GLY A 286 -6.45 -10.32 10.01
C GLY A 286 -6.26 -9.22 8.98
N HIS A 287 -6.38 -7.97 9.42
CA HIS A 287 -6.05 -6.82 8.59
C HIS A 287 -5.59 -5.65 9.44
N PHE A 288 -5.06 -4.62 8.78
CA PHE A 288 -4.84 -3.32 9.41
C PHE A 288 -5.36 -2.18 8.53
N VAL A 289 -5.68 -1.08 9.21
CA VAL A 289 -5.95 0.22 8.58
C VAL A 289 -4.80 1.14 8.94
N ALA A 290 -4.36 1.93 7.96
CA ALA A 290 -3.36 2.95 8.15
C ALA A 290 -3.97 4.32 7.83
N THR A 291 -3.62 5.31 8.65
CA THR A 291 -3.92 6.72 8.41
C THR A 291 -2.63 7.49 8.53
N VAL A 292 -2.47 8.52 7.70
CA VAL A 292 -1.34 9.43 7.81
C VAL A 292 -1.86 10.78 8.24
N VAL A 293 -1.29 11.28 9.33
CA VAL A 293 -1.44 12.64 9.80
C VAL A 293 -0.23 13.39 9.24
N PRO A 294 -0.42 14.29 8.26
CA PRO A 294 0.66 15.10 7.72
C PRO A 294 1.34 15.89 8.84
N VAL A 295 2.61 16.22 8.64
CA VAL A 295 3.29 17.17 9.52
C VAL A 295 2.48 18.48 9.55
N ASP A 296 2.13 18.92 10.76
CA ASP A 296 1.46 20.20 10.98
C ASP A 296 2.46 21.34 10.72
N PRO A 297 2.24 22.18 9.68
CA PRO A 297 3.14 23.29 9.37
C PRO A 297 3.10 24.41 10.42
N ASN A 298 2.06 24.45 11.25
CA ASN A 298 1.71 25.56 12.15
C ASN A 298 1.95 25.25 13.64
N GLY A 299 2.08 23.99 14.03
CA GLY A 299 2.42 23.55 15.39
C GLY A 299 1.27 23.60 16.41
N ASP A 300 0.02 23.56 15.96
CA ASP A 300 -1.19 23.49 16.78
C ASP A 300 -1.58 22.05 17.22
N GLY A 301 -0.92 21.02 16.67
CA GLY A 301 -1.07 19.64 17.11
C GLY A 301 -2.22 18.87 16.47
N ILE A 302 -2.89 19.44 15.47
CA ILE A 302 -3.82 18.73 14.59
C ILE A 302 -3.25 18.82 13.18
N GLY A 303 -2.68 17.72 12.67
CA GLY A 303 -2.21 17.65 11.29
C GLY A 303 -3.37 17.63 10.32
N ASP A 304 -3.97 18.80 10.09
CA ASP A 304 -4.82 19.03 8.92
C ASP A 304 -3.86 19.21 7.73
N PRO A 305 -3.96 18.43 6.63
CA PRO A 305 -3.18 18.71 5.45
C PRO A 305 -3.44 20.16 5.05
N ALA A 306 -2.37 20.95 4.85
CA ALA A 306 -2.51 22.22 4.14
C ALA A 306 -3.26 21.93 2.84
N PHE A 307 -4.45 22.51 2.68
CA PHE A 307 -5.28 22.26 1.50
C PHE A 307 -4.46 22.53 0.24
N SER A 308 -4.41 21.59 -0.71
CA SER A 308 -3.70 21.78 -1.98
C SER A 308 -4.63 21.49 -3.15
N LEU A 309 -4.50 22.25 -4.23
CA LEU A 309 -5.26 22.02 -5.45
C LEU A 309 -4.63 20.88 -6.26
N ASP A 310 -5.43 19.88 -6.61
CA ASP A 310 -4.98 18.72 -7.37
C ASP A 310 -4.69 19.07 -8.84
N THR A 311 -3.40 19.05 -9.21
CA THR A 311 -2.95 19.35 -10.58
C THR A 311 -2.90 18.12 -11.50
N SER A 312 -3.15 16.91 -10.98
CA SER A 312 -3.24 15.68 -11.77
C SER A 312 -4.53 15.61 -12.60
N GLY A 313 -5.54 16.39 -12.22
CA GLY A 313 -6.85 16.42 -12.86
C GLY A 313 -7.84 15.38 -12.33
N ALA A 314 -7.51 14.62 -11.29
CA ALA A 314 -8.41 13.64 -10.68
C ALA A 314 -9.54 14.28 -9.86
N SER A 315 -9.29 15.45 -9.26
CA SER A 315 -10.22 16.16 -8.40
C SER A 315 -10.20 17.68 -8.62
N PRO A 316 -10.48 18.15 -9.85
CA PRO A 316 -10.38 19.56 -10.20
C PRO A 316 -11.31 20.43 -9.34
N LEU A 317 -10.87 21.64 -9.02
CA LEU A 317 -11.73 22.67 -8.45
C LEU A 317 -12.70 23.20 -9.50
N TYR A 318 -13.98 23.21 -9.17
CA TYR A 318 -14.99 23.86 -9.97
C TYR A 318 -16.08 24.44 -9.08
N GLY A 319 -16.65 25.58 -9.46
CA GLY A 319 -17.79 26.14 -8.78
C GLY A 319 -17.95 27.63 -8.99
N LEU A 320 -19.15 28.12 -8.67
CA LEU A 320 -19.39 29.53 -8.48
C LEU A 320 -19.04 29.90 -7.04
N PHE A 321 -18.19 30.91 -6.87
CA PHE A 321 -17.78 31.44 -5.58
C PHE A 321 -18.27 32.88 -5.43
N TYR A 322 -18.69 33.25 -4.22
CA TYR A 322 -19.23 34.57 -3.90
C TYR A 322 -18.96 34.91 -2.43
N ASN A 323 -19.21 36.15 -2.01
CA ASN A 323 -19.23 36.49 -0.60
C ASN A 323 -20.68 36.44 -0.09
N SER A 324 -20.95 35.71 0.99
CA SER A 324 -22.32 35.52 1.52
C SER A 324 -23.00 36.80 1.99
N ASN A 325 -22.21 37.84 2.29
CA ASN A 325 -22.72 39.16 2.67
C ASN A 325 -22.84 40.11 1.46
N GLU A 326 -22.46 39.66 0.26
CA GLU A 326 -22.39 40.47 -0.97
C GLU A 326 -22.90 39.70 -2.20
N SER A 327 -24.13 39.16 -2.14
CA SER A 327 -24.70 38.25 -3.17
C SER A 327 -24.90 38.83 -4.58
N GLY A 328 -24.45 40.06 -4.86
CA GLY A 328 -24.62 40.74 -6.15
C GLY A 328 -23.51 40.47 -7.18
N TRP A 329 -22.40 39.86 -6.77
CA TRP A 329 -21.25 39.55 -7.62
C TRP A 329 -20.75 38.13 -7.35
N GLY A 330 -19.89 37.61 -8.21
CA GLY A 330 -19.28 36.31 -8.00
C GLY A 330 -18.20 36.00 -9.02
N VAL A 331 -17.56 34.86 -8.82
CA VAL A 331 -16.50 34.34 -9.68
C VAL A 331 -16.70 32.84 -9.92
N ASN A 332 -16.85 32.46 -11.18
CA ASN A 332 -16.83 31.06 -11.58
C ASN A 332 -15.38 30.62 -11.76
N LEU A 333 -15.02 29.51 -11.13
CA LEU A 333 -13.69 28.90 -11.22
C LEU A 333 -13.83 27.50 -11.82
N ILE A 334 -13.02 27.20 -12.82
CA ILE A 334 -12.95 25.88 -13.44
C ILE A 334 -11.48 25.51 -13.62
N GLN A 335 -11.05 24.45 -12.97
CA GLN A 335 -9.68 23.96 -13.03
C GLN A 335 -9.50 22.91 -14.12
N GLN A 336 -8.39 23.00 -14.84
CA GLN A 336 -7.86 21.98 -15.73
C GLN A 336 -6.36 21.80 -15.44
N TYR A 337 -5.99 20.67 -14.85
CA TYR A 337 -4.63 20.38 -14.40
C TYR A 337 -4.06 21.53 -13.54
N SER A 338 -2.93 22.11 -13.94
CA SER A 338 -2.25 23.21 -13.26
C SER A 338 -2.78 24.61 -13.59
N LYS A 339 -3.96 24.73 -14.19
CA LYS A 339 -4.57 26.01 -14.56
C LYS A 339 -6.00 26.14 -14.09
N ILE A 340 -6.37 27.32 -13.64
CA ILE A 340 -7.75 27.71 -13.37
C ILE A 340 -8.17 28.79 -14.37
N PHE A 341 -9.35 28.61 -14.96
CA PHE A 341 -10.08 29.64 -15.68
C PHE A 341 -11.07 30.31 -14.72
N ALA A 342 -10.88 31.60 -14.47
CA ALA A 342 -11.76 32.40 -13.63
C ALA A 342 -12.60 33.36 -14.47
N THR A 343 -13.92 33.41 -14.23
CA THR A 343 -14.84 34.39 -14.81
C THR A 343 -15.54 35.14 -13.69
N MET A 344 -15.20 36.41 -13.50
CA MET A 344 -15.78 37.27 -12.48
C MET A 344 -16.85 38.16 -13.09
N PHE A 345 -18.03 38.21 -12.48
CA PHE A 345 -19.10 39.15 -12.81
C PHE A 345 -19.29 40.12 -11.65
N THR A 346 -19.29 41.41 -11.96
CA THR A 346 -19.31 42.48 -10.96
C THR A 346 -19.82 43.78 -11.59
N TYR A 347 -19.62 44.92 -10.93
CA TYR A 347 -20.05 46.23 -11.40
C TYR A 347 -18.86 47.19 -11.52
N ASN A 348 -18.88 48.04 -12.56
CA ASN A 348 -17.89 49.09 -12.72
C ASN A 348 -18.18 50.29 -11.79
N LYS A 349 -17.35 51.34 -11.85
CA LYS A 349 -17.50 52.56 -11.02
C LYS A 349 -18.84 53.27 -11.21
N SER A 350 -19.50 53.08 -12.35
CA SER A 350 -20.81 53.67 -12.68
C SER A 350 -21.98 52.77 -12.25
N GLY A 351 -21.71 51.65 -11.58
CA GLY A 351 -22.72 50.66 -11.20
C GLY A 351 -23.24 49.80 -12.35
N SER A 352 -22.64 49.87 -13.54
CA SER A 352 -23.04 49.03 -14.67
C SER A 352 -22.41 47.64 -14.55
N PRO A 353 -23.14 46.56 -14.87
CA PRO A 353 -22.60 45.21 -14.83
C PRO A 353 -21.43 45.07 -15.81
N THR A 354 -20.42 44.32 -15.40
CA THR A 354 -19.21 44.04 -16.17
C THR A 354 -18.67 42.67 -15.78
N TRP A 355 -17.77 42.15 -16.60
CA TRP A 355 -17.18 40.84 -16.43
C TRP A 355 -15.69 40.89 -16.76
N TYR A 356 -14.93 40.09 -16.02
CA TYR A 356 -13.50 39.96 -16.15
C TYR A 356 -13.13 38.48 -16.24
N VAL A 357 -12.03 38.20 -16.94
CA VAL A 357 -11.57 36.83 -17.19
C VAL A 357 -10.10 36.71 -16.81
N ALA A 358 -9.74 35.66 -16.07
CA ALA A 358 -8.36 35.20 -15.95
C ALA A 358 -8.28 33.77 -16.52
N SER A 359 -7.78 33.64 -17.74
CA SER A 359 -7.77 32.37 -18.47
C SER A 359 -6.56 31.48 -18.18
N ASN A 360 -5.54 32.03 -17.52
CA ASN A 360 -4.28 31.35 -17.19
C ASN A 360 -3.89 31.64 -15.73
N CYS A 361 -4.78 31.33 -14.79
CA CYS A 361 -4.46 31.37 -13.37
C CYS A 361 -3.63 30.12 -13.02
N VAL A 362 -2.34 30.29 -12.81
CA VAL A 362 -1.39 29.20 -12.56
C VAL A 362 -1.58 28.70 -11.14
N VAL A 363 -1.81 27.40 -10.98
CA VAL A 363 -2.01 26.76 -9.67
C VAL A 363 -0.68 26.63 -8.94
N GLU A 364 -0.64 27.12 -7.70
CA GLU A 364 0.47 27.02 -6.77
C GLU A 364 -0.10 26.67 -5.39
N ASP A 365 0.35 25.53 -4.83
CA ASP A 365 -0.10 24.99 -3.54
C ASP A 365 -1.63 24.96 -3.37
N ASN A 366 -2.16 25.87 -2.56
CA ASN A 366 -3.57 25.98 -2.17
C ASN A 366 -4.35 26.99 -3.01
N GLY A 367 -3.79 27.47 -4.12
CA GLY A 367 -4.29 28.66 -4.79
C GLY A 367 -3.91 28.76 -6.25
N CYS A 368 -4.21 29.91 -6.84
CA CYS A 368 -3.72 30.24 -8.17
C CYS A 368 -3.51 31.74 -8.32
N SER A 369 -2.62 32.13 -9.23
CA SER A 369 -2.40 33.54 -9.60
C SER A 369 -2.37 33.73 -11.11
N GLY A 370 -2.92 34.83 -11.61
CA GLY A 370 -2.94 35.12 -13.04
C GLY A 370 -3.24 36.57 -13.38
N GLU A 371 -2.96 36.93 -14.64
CA GLU A 371 -3.39 38.20 -15.22
C GLU A 371 -4.91 38.19 -15.45
N ILE A 372 -5.57 39.30 -15.14
CA ILE A 372 -7.01 39.47 -15.33
C ILE A 372 -7.26 40.46 -16.48
N TYR A 373 -8.21 40.11 -17.35
CA TYR A 373 -8.55 40.84 -18.56
C TYR A 373 -9.98 41.38 -18.47
N GLY A 374 -10.17 42.61 -18.93
CA GLY A 374 -11.49 43.16 -19.20
C GLY A 374 -11.94 42.74 -20.60
N VAL A 375 -13.16 42.22 -20.69
CA VAL A 375 -13.79 41.86 -21.96
C VAL A 375 -14.95 42.83 -22.21
N THR A 376 -14.82 43.66 -23.24
CA THR A 376 -15.80 44.70 -23.58
C THR A 376 -16.14 44.67 -25.05
N ALA A 377 -17.29 45.25 -25.38
CA ALA A 377 -17.91 45.14 -26.71
C ALA A 377 -18.13 43.65 -27.10
N GLY A 378 -18.48 43.38 -28.35
CA GLY A 378 -19.00 42.08 -28.77
C GLY A 378 -20.34 42.20 -29.48
N SER A 379 -20.74 41.17 -30.22
CA SER A 379 -22.09 41.07 -30.77
C SER A 379 -23.08 40.60 -29.70
N GLU A 380 -24.29 41.13 -29.75
CA GLU A 380 -25.42 40.56 -29.00
C GLU A 380 -25.64 39.09 -29.40
N ILE A 381 -26.16 38.29 -28.46
CA ILE A 381 -26.38 36.85 -28.70
C ILE A 381 -27.35 36.56 -29.87
N THR A 382 -28.21 37.53 -30.21
CA THR A 382 -29.18 37.48 -31.31
C THR A 382 -28.63 37.99 -32.65
N SER A 383 -27.46 38.63 -32.64
CA SER A 383 -26.83 39.23 -33.81
C SER A 383 -25.79 38.30 -34.42
N THR A 384 -25.49 38.47 -35.71
CA THR A 384 -24.34 37.80 -36.32
C THR A 384 -23.05 38.18 -35.59
N TRP A 385 -22.24 37.18 -35.25
CA TRP A 385 -20.98 37.39 -34.56
C TRP A 385 -20.01 38.21 -35.41
N ASN A 386 -19.49 39.31 -34.85
CA ASN A 386 -18.46 40.14 -35.45
C ASN A 386 -17.22 40.13 -34.56
N GLY A 387 -16.26 39.23 -34.81
CA GLY A 387 -15.06 39.14 -33.98
C GLY A 387 -14.21 40.42 -33.93
N ALA A 388 -14.35 41.33 -34.89
CA ALA A 388 -13.59 42.58 -34.92
C ALA A 388 -14.08 43.64 -33.92
N ASN A 389 -15.29 43.49 -33.37
CA ASN A 389 -15.81 44.41 -32.35
C ASN A 389 -15.46 43.98 -30.92
N LEU A 390 -14.86 42.80 -30.72
CA LEU A 390 -14.48 42.29 -29.41
C LEU A 390 -13.20 42.98 -28.94
N SER A 391 -13.23 43.53 -27.73
CA SER A 391 -12.06 44.13 -27.08
C SER A 391 -11.70 43.36 -25.81
N VAL A 392 -10.50 42.76 -25.80
CA VAL A 392 -9.92 42.06 -24.65
C VAL A 392 -8.62 42.77 -24.28
N SER A 393 -8.54 43.29 -23.05
CA SER A 393 -7.36 44.05 -22.60
C SER A 393 -6.95 43.65 -21.18
N PRO A 394 -5.63 43.57 -20.88
CA PRO A 394 -5.16 43.30 -19.53
C PRO A 394 -5.50 44.48 -18.61
N VAL A 395 -6.09 44.19 -17.45
CA VAL A 395 -6.50 45.21 -16.47
C VAL A 395 -5.88 45.01 -15.10
N GLY A 396 -5.06 43.97 -14.92
CA GLY A 396 -4.20 43.77 -13.75
C GLY A 396 -4.06 42.30 -13.38
N ASN A 397 -4.14 41.97 -12.09
CA ASN A 397 -3.94 40.60 -11.60
C ASN A 397 -4.99 40.15 -10.59
N VAL A 398 -5.13 38.83 -10.46
CA VAL A 398 -5.97 38.17 -9.47
C VAL A 398 -5.23 36.97 -8.88
N SER A 399 -5.40 36.76 -7.58
CA SER A 399 -4.90 35.61 -6.86
C SER A 399 -5.98 35.04 -5.95
N PHE A 400 -6.06 33.72 -5.91
CA PHE A 400 -6.96 32.96 -5.05
C PHE A 400 -6.12 32.12 -4.09
N SER A 401 -6.50 32.09 -2.81
CA SER A 401 -5.94 31.18 -1.82
C SER A 401 -7.08 30.50 -1.08
N PHE A 402 -7.11 29.17 -1.11
CA PHE A 402 -8.19 28.36 -0.56
C PHE A 402 -7.77 27.74 0.78
N THR A 403 -8.69 27.76 1.74
CA THR A 403 -8.53 27.04 3.01
C THR A 403 -9.08 25.62 2.90
N ASP A 404 -10.07 25.41 2.03
CA ASP A 404 -10.66 24.13 1.68
C ASP A 404 -11.35 24.22 0.30
N ARG A 405 -12.08 23.18 -0.15
CA ARG A 405 -12.75 23.19 -1.47
C ARG A 405 -13.83 24.27 -1.60
N ASP A 406 -14.39 24.74 -0.49
CA ASP A 406 -15.56 25.60 -0.45
C ASP A 406 -15.26 27.00 0.07
N ASN A 407 -14.10 27.25 0.68
CA ASN A 407 -13.76 28.55 1.29
C ASN A 407 -12.37 29.04 0.84
N GLY A 408 -12.25 30.36 0.66
CA GLY A 408 -10.99 30.99 0.29
C GLY A 408 -11.01 32.52 0.31
N THR A 409 -9.93 33.12 -0.14
CA THR A 409 -9.79 34.57 -0.31
C THR A 409 -9.37 34.88 -1.75
N MET A 410 -10.10 35.80 -2.37
CA MET A 410 -9.76 36.40 -3.66
C MET A 410 -9.10 37.76 -3.41
N THR A 411 -7.87 37.95 -3.88
CA THR A 411 -7.20 39.24 -3.93
C THR A 411 -7.02 39.66 -5.39
N PHE A 412 -7.15 40.95 -5.66
CA PHE A 412 -7.05 41.46 -7.02
C PHE A 412 -6.50 42.88 -7.06
N LYS A 413 -5.95 43.24 -8.21
CA LYS A 413 -5.68 44.63 -8.60
C LYS A 413 -6.26 44.84 -9.99
N ILE A 414 -7.31 45.65 -10.09
CA ILE A 414 -8.02 45.92 -11.36
C ILE A 414 -7.98 47.42 -11.61
N ASN A 415 -7.45 47.83 -12.76
CA ASN A 415 -7.28 49.23 -13.14
C ASN A 415 -6.59 50.07 -12.05
N GLY A 416 -5.57 49.49 -11.41
CA GLY A 416 -4.80 50.12 -10.34
C GLY A 416 -5.44 50.08 -8.95
N VAL A 417 -6.69 49.63 -8.82
CA VAL A 417 -7.40 49.51 -7.54
C VAL A 417 -7.25 48.10 -6.98
N SER A 418 -6.70 48.00 -5.77
CA SER A 418 -6.56 46.72 -5.06
C SER A 418 -7.77 46.41 -4.21
N GLY A 419 -8.09 45.13 -4.08
CA GLY A 419 -9.16 44.63 -3.23
C GLY A 419 -8.89 43.21 -2.74
N SER A 420 -9.57 42.85 -1.65
CA SER A 420 -9.59 41.50 -1.09
C SER A 420 -11.02 41.15 -0.69
N LYS A 421 -11.44 39.93 -1.00
CA LYS A 421 -12.77 39.40 -0.70
C LYS A 421 -12.65 37.97 -0.20
N VAL A 422 -13.25 37.69 0.95
CA VAL A 422 -13.53 36.31 1.36
C VAL A 422 -14.58 35.75 0.40
N ILE A 423 -14.35 34.54 -0.07
CA ILE A 423 -15.20 33.84 -1.01
C ILE A 423 -15.61 32.47 -0.47
N LYS A 424 -16.83 32.07 -0.77
CA LYS A 424 -17.42 30.79 -0.45
C LYS A 424 -18.11 30.20 -1.68
N ARG A 425 -18.00 28.89 -1.87
CA ARG A 425 -18.69 28.18 -2.95
C ARG A 425 -20.20 28.26 -2.75
N GLN A 426 -20.90 28.65 -3.80
CA GLN A 426 -22.35 28.64 -3.85
C GLN A 426 -22.83 27.21 -4.08
N ILE A 427 -23.48 26.66 -3.06
CA ILE A 427 -24.12 25.35 -3.10
C ILE A 427 -25.56 25.54 -3.58
N TRP A 428 -26.07 24.62 -4.41
CA TRP A 428 -27.46 24.67 -4.87
C TRP A 428 -28.43 24.71 -3.70
N ALA A 429 -29.47 25.54 -3.80
CA ALA A 429 -30.61 25.45 -2.91
C ALA A 429 -31.35 24.14 -3.23
N THR A 430 -31.47 23.25 -2.25
CA THR A 430 -32.52 22.23 -2.27
C THR A 430 -33.84 22.94 -1.98
N HIS A 431 -34.66 23.13 -3.01
CA HIS A 431 -36.06 23.50 -2.84
C HIS A 431 -36.93 22.27 -2.72
#